data_AF-A0A7S0BCD2-F1
#
_entry.id   AF-A0A7S0BCD2-F1
#
_cell.length_a   1.000
_cell.length_b   1.000
_cell.length_c   1.000
_cell.angle_alpha   90.00
_cell.angle_beta   90.00
_cell.angle_gamma   90.00
#
_symmetry.space_group_name_H-M   'P 1'
#
loop_
_entity.id
_entity.type
_entity.pdbx_description
1 polymer ?
#
loop_
_entity_poly.entity_id
_entity_poly.type
_entity_poly.pdbx_seq_one_letter_code
_entity_poly.pdbx_strand_id
1 'polypeptide(L)'
;SSRLEFKASCCEFEGQPIRLGWLRLAAMVATSVHKLLEVDVLLMEFSFRHLDVHEDLAKQGLKLKVRMGGVTYSKSDACKAVMTKDQHWRISLGTTERAVFEGADSLDFELCRPRCWRPSAMAASCCVPAAAVLQQFADADDARVSAWNLELSGPLAPTKVLASLAVDIRVVALKLCDAGGLAALKAAALPQPPSTARMQSAIEL
;
A
#
# COMPACT_ATOMS: atom_id res chain seq x y z
N SER A 1 24.89 13.89 -1.86
CA SER A 1 24.70 14.52 -0.55
C SER A 1 24.42 15.99 -0.77
N SER A 2 23.15 16.36 -0.90
CA SER A 2 22.70 17.72 -1.25
C SER A 2 22.15 18.36 0.01
N ARG A 3 22.93 19.28 0.58
CA ARG A 3 22.61 20.04 1.78
C ARG A 3 21.53 21.05 1.41
N LEU A 4 20.31 20.87 1.91
CA LEU A 4 19.24 21.86 1.79
C LEU A 4 19.55 23.03 2.74
N GLU A 5 20.14 24.10 2.22
CA GLU A 5 20.33 25.36 2.95
C GLU A 5 19.03 26.17 2.94
N PHE A 6 18.32 26.17 4.07
CA PHE A 6 17.21 27.10 4.29
C PHE A 6 17.77 28.50 4.57
N LYS A 7 17.79 29.37 3.54
CA LYS A 7 18.00 30.82 3.73
C LYS A 7 16.75 31.44 4.32
N ALA A 8 16.72 31.60 5.63
CA ALA A 8 15.74 32.44 6.30
C ALA A 8 16.08 33.92 6.04
N SER A 9 15.29 34.58 5.20
CA SER A 9 15.37 36.04 5.00
C SER A 9 14.79 36.73 6.23
N CYS A 10 15.66 37.30 7.07
CA CYS A 10 15.28 38.09 8.24
C CYS A 10 14.73 39.45 7.82
N CYS A 11 13.41 39.56 7.69
CA CYS A 11 12.74 40.87 7.76
C CYS A 11 12.49 41.22 9.23
N GLU A 12 13.22 42.21 9.72
CA GLU A 12 13.05 42.83 11.04
C GLU A 12 11.70 43.54 11.09
N PHE A 13 10.80 43.03 11.93
CA PHE A 13 9.59 43.72 12.35
C PHE A 13 9.67 43.77 13.87
N GLU A 14 9.90 44.97 14.40
CA GLU A 14 9.94 45.22 15.84
C GLU A 14 8.54 45.06 16.43
N GLY A 15 8.44 44.11 17.36
CA GLY A 15 7.21 43.78 18.08
C GLY A 15 6.49 42.57 17.48
N GLN A 16 6.64 41.40 18.11
CA GLN A 16 5.51 40.53 18.48
C GLN A 16 5.96 39.21 19.17
N PRO A 17 5.47 38.91 20.39
CA PRO A 17 5.67 37.61 21.06
C PRO A 17 5.11 36.41 20.27
N ILE A 18 4.28 36.67 19.26
CA ILE A 18 3.71 35.67 18.34
C ILE A 18 4.82 34.94 17.56
N ARG A 19 5.92 35.61 17.18
CA ARG A 19 7.02 34.97 16.42
C ARG A 19 7.75 33.88 17.23
N LEU A 20 7.91 34.07 18.54
CA LEU A 20 8.60 33.10 19.39
C LEU A 20 7.76 31.80 19.56
N GLY A 21 6.44 31.95 19.65
CA GLY A 21 5.51 30.82 19.72
C GLY A 21 5.55 29.96 18.45
N TRP A 22 5.51 30.59 17.28
CA TRP A 22 5.62 29.89 15.99
C TRP A 22 6.93 29.14 15.82
N LEU A 23 8.07 29.75 16.18
CA LEU A 23 9.38 29.10 16.10
C LEU A 23 9.46 27.86 17.00
N ARG A 24 8.90 27.93 18.22
CA ARG A 24 8.83 26.78 19.13
C ARG A 24 7.96 25.66 18.56
N LEU A 25 6.78 25.99 18.03
CA LEU A 25 5.89 25.01 17.42
C LEU A 25 6.57 24.33 16.22
N ALA A 26 7.21 25.10 15.34
CA ALA A 26 7.93 24.57 14.18
C ALA A 26 9.08 23.64 14.60
N ALA A 27 9.86 24.02 15.63
CA ALA A 27 10.92 23.18 16.16
C ALA A 27 10.39 21.87 16.78
N MET A 28 9.26 21.94 17.50
CA MET A 28 8.58 20.75 18.04
C MET A 28 8.10 19.83 16.92
N VAL A 29 7.44 20.37 15.89
CA VAL A 29 6.98 19.59 14.73
C VAL A 29 8.17 18.94 14.02
N ALA A 30 9.24 19.69 13.75
CA ALA A 30 10.44 19.15 13.10
C ALA A 30 11.07 18.01 13.92
N THR A 31 11.15 18.17 15.24
CA THR A 31 11.66 17.13 16.14
C THR A 31 10.78 15.89 16.14
N SER A 32 9.46 16.06 16.17
CA SER A 32 8.50 14.96 16.14
C SER A 32 8.54 14.20 14.82
N VAL A 33 8.61 14.92 13.68
CA VAL A 33 8.76 14.29 12.36
C VAL A 33 10.06 13.52 12.26
N HIS A 34 11.18 14.10 12.71
CA HIS A 34 12.46 13.41 12.70
C HIS A 34 12.42 12.14 13.55
N LYS A 35 11.89 12.20 14.77
CA LYS A 35 11.73 11.00 15.62
C LYS A 35 10.83 9.95 14.98
N LEU A 36 9.75 10.36 14.32
CA LEU A 36 8.82 9.45 13.65
C LEU A 36 9.50 8.71 12.49
N LEU A 37 10.38 9.38 11.75
CA LEU A 37 11.15 8.78 10.66
C LEU A 37 12.15 7.71 11.15
N GLU A 38 12.61 7.79 12.40
CA GLU A 38 13.53 6.83 13.03
C GLU A 38 12.82 5.65 13.73
N VAL A 39 11.48 5.57 13.64
CA VAL A 39 10.72 4.45 14.19
C VAL A 39 10.93 3.21 13.34
N ASP A 40 11.12 2.06 13.99
CA ASP A 40 11.16 0.76 13.33
C ASP A 40 9.76 0.37 12.85
N VAL A 41 9.68 -0.01 11.58
CA VAL A 41 8.44 -0.43 10.92
C VAL A 41 8.65 -1.78 10.25
N LEU A 42 7.54 -2.50 10.03
CA LEU A 42 7.54 -3.73 9.25
C LEU A 42 7.17 -3.39 7.79
N LEU A 43 8.09 -3.64 6.87
CA LEU A 43 7.85 -3.56 5.44
C LEU A 43 7.47 -4.95 4.92
N MET A 44 6.31 -5.06 4.29
CA MET A 44 5.88 -6.24 3.54
C MET A 44 6.22 -6.05 2.06
N GLU A 45 6.98 -6.98 1.49
CA GLU A 45 7.22 -7.07 0.06
C GLU A 45 6.40 -8.24 -0.52
N PHE A 46 5.63 -7.96 -1.57
CA PHE A 46 4.81 -8.93 -2.29
C PHE A 46 5.37 -9.09 -3.69
N SER A 47 5.87 -10.28 -4.04
CA SER A 47 6.30 -10.60 -5.40
C SER A 47 5.28 -11.52 -6.06
N PHE A 48 4.50 -10.98 -6.99
CA PHE A 48 3.43 -11.71 -7.67
C PHE A 48 3.99 -12.44 -8.87
N ARG A 49 3.96 -13.77 -8.84
CA ARG A 49 4.52 -14.59 -9.93
C ARG A 49 3.50 -14.74 -11.05
N HIS A 50 2.40 -15.41 -10.75
CA HIS A 50 1.32 -15.65 -11.70
C HIS A 50 -0.01 -15.88 -10.97
N LEU A 51 -1.08 -15.78 -11.76
CA LEU A 51 -2.44 -16.10 -11.34
C LEU A 51 -3.01 -17.11 -12.33
N ASP A 52 -3.34 -18.30 -11.85
CA ASP A 52 -4.09 -19.30 -12.61
C ASP A 52 -5.58 -19.03 -12.44
N VAL A 53 -6.31 -18.96 -13.55
CA VAL A 53 -7.67 -18.41 -13.61
C VAL A 53 -8.63 -19.50 -14.10
N HIS A 54 -9.77 -19.64 -13.43
CA HIS A 54 -10.83 -20.55 -13.86
C HIS A 54 -11.44 -20.08 -15.19
N GLU A 55 -11.92 -21.02 -16.02
CA GLU A 55 -12.47 -20.73 -17.36
C GLU A 55 -13.59 -19.66 -17.37
N ASP A 56 -14.46 -19.63 -16.35
CA ASP A 56 -15.45 -18.58 -16.09
C ASP A 56 -14.90 -17.14 -16.18
N LEU A 57 -13.63 -16.95 -15.80
CA LEU A 57 -12.97 -15.64 -15.75
C LEU A 57 -11.96 -15.43 -16.89
N ALA A 58 -11.58 -16.48 -17.61
CA ALA A 58 -10.47 -16.50 -18.56
C ALA A 58 -10.48 -15.39 -19.62
N LYS A 59 -11.65 -15.10 -20.20
CA LYS A 59 -11.80 -14.13 -21.30
C LYS A 59 -11.98 -12.68 -20.82
N GLN A 60 -11.97 -12.47 -19.51
CA GLN A 60 -12.24 -11.17 -18.90
C GLN A 60 -10.93 -10.41 -18.65
N GLY A 61 -10.98 -9.08 -18.70
CA GLY A 61 -9.92 -8.26 -18.14
C GLY A 61 -10.00 -8.37 -16.62
N LEU A 62 -8.90 -8.72 -15.96
CA LEU A 62 -8.84 -8.92 -14.52
C LEU A 62 -7.69 -8.11 -13.94
N LYS A 63 -7.89 -7.60 -12.73
CA LYS A 63 -6.85 -6.90 -11.98
C LYS A 63 -6.75 -7.49 -10.57
N LEU A 64 -5.54 -7.68 -10.10
CA LEU A 64 -5.28 -8.04 -8.72
C LEU A 64 -5.20 -6.77 -7.87
N LYS A 65 -5.75 -6.80 -6.67
CA LYS A 65 -5.51 -5.78 -5.64
C LYS A 65 -5.06 -6.47 -4.37
N VAL A 66 -4.19 -5.79 -3.63
CA VAL A 66 -3.86 -6.15 -2.25
C VAL A 66 -4.32 -5.04 -1.33
N ARG A 67 -5.03 -5.44 -0.28
CA ARG A 67 -5.57 -4.53 0.73
C ARG A 67 -5.16 -4.96 2.12
N MET A 68 -4.98 -3.98 2.99
CA MET A 68 -4.75 -4.18 4.42
C MET A 68 -5.57 -3.15 5.16
N GLY A 69 -6.35 -3.56 6.15
CA GLY A 69 -7.24 -2.65 6.89
C GLY A 69 -8.20 -1.87 5.99
N GLY A 70 -8.69 -2.50 4.90
CA GLY A 70 -9.58 -1.87 3.93
C GLY A 70 -8.93 -0.88 2.95
N VAL A 71 -7.65 -0.53 3.12
CA VAL A 71 -6.90 0.38 2.22
C VAL A 71 -6.25 -0.42 1.10
N THR A 72 -6.27 0.08 -0.14
CA THR A 72 -5.59 -0.58 -1.28
C THR A 72 -4.12 -0.19 -1.32
N TYR A 73 -3.23 -1.17 -1.08
CA TYR A 73 -1.79 -0.98 -1.09
C TYR A 73 -1.17 -1.23 -2.45
N SER A 74 -1.65 -2.23 -3.16
CA SER A 74 -1.22 -2.49 -4.53
C SER A 74 -2.39 -2.83 -5.43
N LYS A 75 -2.24 -2.53 -6.71
CA LYS A 75 -3.19 -2.89 -7.75
C LYS A 75 -2.43 -3.10 -9.06
N SER A 76 -2.64 -4.25 -9.69
CA SER A 76 -2.13 -4.50 -11.03
C SER A 76 -2.92 -3.74 -12.11
N ASP A 77 -2.33 -3.65 -13.29
CA ASP A 77 -3.09 -3.34 -14.49
C ASP A 77 -4.09 -4.45 -14.82
N ALA A 78 -5.08 -4.09 -15.64
CA ALA A 78 -6.07 -5.06 -16.09
C ALA A 78 -5.49 -5.90 -17.22
N CYS A 79 -5.36 -7.21 -16.99
CA CYS A 79 -4.79 -8.16 -17.93
C CYS A 79 -5.80 -9.27 -18.22
N LYS A 80 -5.77 -9.82 -19.45
CA LYS A 80 -6.52 -11.03 -19.79
C LYS A 80 -5.64 -12.25 -19.56
N ALA A 81 -6.24 -13.37 -19.17
CA ALA A 81 -5.52 -14.62 -19.08
C ALA A 81 -5.18 -15.15 -20.47
N VAL A 82 -4.02 -15.79 -20.58
CA VAL A 82 -3.57 -16.48 -21.80
C VAL A 82 -3.59 -17.98 -21.53
N MET A 83 -4.06 -18.77 -22.50
CA MET A 83 -4.02 -20.22 -22.41
C MET A 83 -2.56 -20.70 -22.49
N THR A 84 -2.11 -21.47 -21.50
CA THR A 84 -0.80 -22.11 -21.49
C THR A 84 -0.79 -23.37 -22.35
N LYS A 85 0.40 -23.95 -22.58
CA LYS A 85 0.54 -25.23 -23.29
C LYS A 85 -0.20 -26.37 -22.60
N ASP A 86 -0.29 -26.29 -21.27
CA ASP A 86 -0.94 -27.27 -20.40
C ASP A 86 -2.47 -27.07 -20.29
N GLN A 87 -3.06 -26.24 -21.17
CA GLN A 87 -4.50 -25.96 -21.19
C GLN A 87 -5.04 -25.28 -19.92
N HIS A 88 -4.22 -24.45 -19.26
CA HIS A 88 -4.64 -23.61 -18.15
C HIS A 88 -4.64 -22.13 -18.54
N TRP A 89 -5.57 -21.34 -18.01
CA TRP A 89 -5.58 -19.89 -18.23
C TRP A 89 -4.73 -19.20 -17.17
N ARG A 90 -3.71 -18.45 -17.60
CA ARG A 90 -2.74 -17.81 -16.70
C ARG A 90 -2.56 -16.33 -17.00
N ILE A 91 -2.43 -15.52 -15.95
CA ILE A 91 -1.95 -14.14 -16.02
C ILE A 91 -0.55 -14.10 -15.37
N SER A 92 0.46 -13.71 -16.14
CA SER A 92 1.79 -13.39 -15.60
C SER A 92 1.76 -11.98 -15.03
N LEU A 93 2.15 -11.83 -13.76
CA LEU A 93 2.17 -10.52 -13.09
C LEU A 93 3.60 -9.97 -13.08
N GLY A 94 4.55 -10.73 -12.53
CA GLY A 94 5.97 -10.39 -12.55
C GLY A 94 6.32 -9.07 -11.85
N THR A 95 5.46 -8.60 -10.95
CA THR A 95 5.62 -7.34 -10.21
C THR A 95 5.99 -7.60 -8.75
N THR A 96 6.82 -6.72 -8.21
CA THR A 96 7.13 -6.66 -6.78
C THR A 96 6.62 -5.35 -6.21
N GLU A 97 5.88 -5.44 -5.12
CA GLU A 97 5.16 -4.34 -4.50
C GLU A 97 5.54 -4.27 -3.02
N ARG A 98 5.57 -3.06 -2.47
CA ARG A 98 6.01 -2.82 -1.09
C ARG A 98 4.96 -2.05 -0.32
N ALA A 99 4.78 -2.40 0.94
CA ALA A 99 3.84 -1.73 1.82
C ALA A 99 4.32 -1.76 3.27
N VAL A 100 4.22 -0.62 3.96
CA VAL A 100 4.39 -0.59 5.41
C VAL A 100 3.17 -1.26 6.05
N PHE A 101 3.41 -2.18 6.98
CA PHE A 101 2.37 -2.81 7.76
C PHE A 101 1.93 -1.89 8.89
N GLU A 102 0.73 -1.33 8.76
CA GLU A 102 0.14 -0.36 9.70
C GLU A 102 -0.78 -1.04 10.74
N GLY A 103 -0.51 -2.30 11.11
CA GLY A 103 -1.24 -3.02 12.15
C GLY A 103 -2.59 -3.61 11.73
N ALA A 104 -2.76 -3.94 10.46
CA ALA A 104 -3.99 -4.59 9.98
C ALA A 104 -4.08 -6.07 10.39
N ASP A 105 -5.28 -6.56 10.68
CA ASP A 105 -5.48 -7.97 11.10
C ASP A 105 -5.34 -8.97 9.93
N SER A 106 -5.53 -8.50 8.69
CA SER A 106 -5.54 -9.34 7.50
C SER A 106 -4.95 -8.66 6.27
N LEU A 107 -4.50 -9.53 5.34
CA LEU A 107 -4.13 -9.20 3.97
C LEU A 107 -5.23 -9.75 3.05
N ASP A 108 -5.92 -8.85 2.36
CA ASP A 108 -6.97 -9.23 1.42
C ASP A 108 -6.45 -9.14 -0.02
N PHE A 109 -6.53 -10.24 -0.75
CA PHE A 109 -6.21 -10.29 -2.17
C PHE A 109 -7.50 -10.36 -2.95
N GLU A 110 -7.80 -9.33 -3.74
CA GLU A 110 -9.02 -9.24 -4.54
C GLU A 110 -8.69 -9.35 -6.03
N LEU A 111 -9.33 -10.29 -6.72
CA LEU A 111 -9.39 -10.31 -8.17
C LEU A 111 -10.63 -9.53 -8.62
N CYS A 112 -10.43 -8.46 -9.40
CA CYS A 112 -11.49 -7.54 -9.78
C CYS A 112 -11.68 -7.47 -11.31
N ARG A 113 -12.92 -7.26 -11.74
CA ARG A 113 -13.27 -6.89 -13.11
C ARG A 113 -13.27 -5.37 -13.26
N PRO A 114 -12.49 -4.78 -14.18
CA PRO A 114 -12.57 -3.36 -14.47
C PRO A 114 -13.95 -3.05 -15.04
N ARG A 115 -14.46 -1.85 -14.75
CA ARG A 115 -15.70 -1.32 -15.30
C ARG A 115 -15.42 0.11 -15.76
N CYS A 116 -15.81 0.44 -16.98
CA CYS A 116 -15.72 1.83 -17.45
C CYS A 116 -16.65 2.69 -16.59
N TRP A 117 -16.13 3.80 -16.05
CA TRP A 117 -16.90 4.79 -15.30
C TRP A 117 -17.58 4.29 -14.00
N ARG A 118 -17.20 3.10 -13.50
CA ARG A 118 -17.71 2.56 -12.23
C ARG A 118 -16.60 1.92 -11.42
N PRO A 119 -16.75 1.85 -10.07
CA PRO A 119 -15.87 1.02 -9.26
C PRO A 119 -15.82 -0.40 -9.80
N SER A 120 -14.62 -0.97 -9.79
CA SER A 120 -14.42 -2.34 -10.25
C SER A 120 -15.13 -3.31 -9.32
N ALA A 121 -15.74 -4.34 -9.91
CA ALA A 121 -16.44 -5.37 -9.16
C ALA A 121 -15.50 -6.50 -8.79
N MET A 122 -15.52 -6.91 -7.53
CA MET A 122 -14.80 -8.09 -7.06
C MET A 122 -15.37 -9.35 -7.71
N ALA A 123 -14.49 -10.15 -8.30
CA ALA A 123 -14.83 -11.43 -8.92
C ALA A 123 -14.50 -12.59 -7.99
N ALA A 124 -13.35 -12.52 -7.32
CA ALA A 124 -12.90 -13.50 -6.35
C ALA A 124 -11.98 -12.84 -5.32
N SER A 125 -11.84 -13.44 -4.16
CA SER A 125 -10.96 -12.94 -3.11
C SER A 125 -10.46 -14.04 -2.20
N CYS A 126 -9.35 -13.78 -1.52
CA CYS A 126 -8.91 -14.53 -0.36
C CYS A 126 -8.43 -13.56 0.73
N CYS A 127 -8.50 -14.03 1.97
CA CYS A 127 -8.08 -13.28 3.14
C CYS A 127 -7.03 -14.11 3.88
N VAL A 128 -5.86 -13.53 4.13
CA VAL A 128 -4.78 -14.17 4.88
C VAL A 128 -4.60 -13.42 6.20
N PRO A 129 -4.73 -14.07 7.37
CA PRO A 129 -4.46 -13.42 8.64
C PRO A 129 -3.02 -12.90 8.70
N ALA A 130 -2.85 -11.63 9.08
CA ALA A 130 -1.52 -11.02 9.16
C ALA A 130 -0.64 -11.77 10.18
N ALA A 131 -1.22 -12.25 11.28
CA ALA A 131 -0.53 -13.09 12.24
C ALA A 131 0.09 -14.35 11.61
N ALA A 132 -0.59 -15.00 10.67
CA ALA A 132 -0.07 -16.19 9.98
C ALA A 132 1.13 -15.85 9.09
N VAL A 133 1.13 -14.66 8.48
CA VAL A 133 2.28 -14.17 7.71
C VAL A 133 3.44 -13.86 8.66
N LEU A 134 3.20 -13.08 9.72
CA LEU A 134 4.23 -12.65 10.66
C LEU A 134 4.88 -13.82 11.43
N GLN A 135 4.11 -14.84 11.80
CA GLN A 135 4.63 -16.04 12.47
C GLN A 135 5.70 -16.77 11.65
N GLN A 136 5.64 -16.72 10.32
CA GLN A 136 6.66 -17.33 9.47
C GLN A 136 8.02 -16.62 9.52
N PHE A 137 8.05 -15.40 10.07
CA PHE A 137 9.25 -14.56 10.20
C PHE A 137 9.66 -14.34 11.67
N ALA A 138 8.92 -14.88 12.64
CA ALA A 138 9.20 -14.65 14.06
C ALA A 138 10.53 -15.27 14.53
N ASP A 139 10.93 -16.39 13.94
CA ASP A 139 12.13 -17.16 14.36
C ASP A 139 13.31 -16.99 13.40
N ALA A 140 13.20 -16.13 12.39
CA ALA A 140 14.23 -15.97 11.37
C ALA A 140 15.03 -14.68 11.62
N ASP A 141 16.32 -14.83 11.94
CA ASP A 141 17.28 -13.72 12.03
C ASP A 141 17.51 -13.02 10.68
N ASP A 142 17.01 -13.62 9.58
CA ASP A 142 17.17 -13.13 8.23
C ASP A 142 15.82 -13.03 7.51
N ALA A 143 15.78 -12.11 6.55
CA ALA A 143 14.61 -11.76 5.78
C ALA A 143 14.18 -12.90 4.82
N ARG A 144 13.55 -13.92 5.39
CA ARG A 144 13.04 -15.09 4.69
C ARG A 144 12.03 -14.66 3.64
N VAL A 145 11.95 -15.42 2.55
CA VAL A 145 10.89 -15.30 1.57
C VAL A 145 10.00 -16.53 1.72
N SER A 146 8.70 -16.33 1.90
CA SER A 146 7.74 -17.41 1.96
C SER A 146 6.90 -17.43 0.69
N ALA A 147 6.84 -18.60 0.04
CA ALA A 147 6.04 -18.80 -1.16
C ALA A 147 4.64 -19.25 -0.76
N TRP A 148 3.62 -18.50 -1.19
CA TRP A 148 2.22 -18.76 -0.94
C TRP A 148 1.49 -19.07 -2.25
N ASN A 149 0.60 -20.06 -2.17
CA ASN A 149 -0.40 -20.33 -3.22
C ASN A 149 -1.78 -20.11 -2.60
N LEU A 150 -2.42 -19.01 -2.97
CA LEU A 150 -3.67 -18.56 -2.38
C LEU A 150 -4.82 -18.89 -3.30
N GLU A 151 -5.84 -19.57 -2.78
CA GLU A 151 -7.07 -19.85 -3.52
C GLU A 151 -8.07 -18.70 -3.35
N LEU A 152 -8.47 -18.07 -4.46
CA LEU A 152 -9.43 -16.98 -4.48
C LEU A 152 -10.80 -17.52 -4.87
N SER A 153 -11.76 -17.36 -3.98
CA SER A 153 -13.13 -17.85 -4.18
C SER A 153 -14.10 -16.73 -4.50
N GLY A 154 -15.18 -17.07 -5.19
CA GLY A 154 -16.23 -16.11 -5.56
C GLY A 154 -17.09 -15.68 -4.37
N PRO A 155 -17.59 -14.43 -4.33
CA PRO A 155 -18.41 -13.93 -3.22
C PRO A 155 -19.76 -14.65 -3.08
N LEU A 156 -20.29 -15.20 -4.18
CA LEU A 156 -21.57 -15.92 -4.19
C LEU A 156 -21.41 -17.43 -3.99
N ALA A 157 -20.20 -17.95 -4.16
CA ALA A 157 -19.90 -19.37 -4.11
C ALA A 157 -18.51 -19.55 -3.47
N PRO A 158 -18.40 -19.42 -2.14
CA PRO A 158 -17.12 -19.40 -1.43
C PRO A 158 -16.36 -20.73 -1.51
N THR A 159 -17.05 -21.82 -1.82
CA THR A 159 -16.46 -23.15 -2.05
C THR A 159 -15.88 -23.32 -3.45
N LYS A 160 -16.25 -22.45 -4.41
CA LYS A 160 -15.74 -22.50 -5.78
C LYS A 160 -14.52 -21.59 -5.90
N VAL A 161 -13.36 -22.23 -6.05
CA VAL A 161 -12.11 -21.54 -6.39
C VAL A 161 -12.19 -21.03 -7.83
N LEU A 162 -12.04 -19.72 -7.99
CA LEU A 162 -12.09 -19.05 -9.29
C LEU A 162 -10.72 -18.61 -9.79
N ALA A 163 -9.72 -18.56 -8.91
CA ALA A 163 -8.32 -18.37 -9.28
C ALA A 163 -7.38 -18.89 -8.18
N SER A 164 -6.14 -19.19 -8.55
CA SER A 164 -5.05 -19.49 -7.63
C SER A 164 -3.90 -18.51 -7.86
N LEU A 165 -3.50 -17.79 -6.81
CA LEU A 165 -2.46 -16.78 -6.84
C LEU A 165 -1.16 -17.31 -6.25
N ALA A 166 -0.12 -17.37 -7.06
CA ALA A 166 1.24 -17.64 -6.60
C ALA A 166 1.93 -16.30 -6.24
N VAL A 167 2.17 -16.08 -4.95
CA VAL A 167 2.80 -14.85 -4.42
C VAL A 167 3.90 -15.21 -3.42
N ASP A 168 5.02 -14.52 -3.53
CA ASP A 168 6.07 -14.61 -2.52
C ASP A 168 5.94 -13.40 -1.59
N ILE A 169 5.90 -13.65 -0.28
CA ILE A 169 5.77 -12.62 0.75
C ILE A 169 7.06 -12.60 1.56
N ARG A 170 7.63 -11.41 1.72
CA ARG A 170 8.80 -11.14 2.57
C ARG A 170 8.44 -10.03 3.55
N VAL A 171 8.89 -10.17 4.79
CA VAL A 171 8.73 -9.15 5.83
C VAL A 171 10.11 -8.71 6.28
N VAL A 172 10.32 -7.40 6.36
CA VAL A 172 11.59 -6.79 6.77
C VAL A 172 11.32 -5.72 7.83
N ALA A 173 12.03 -5.78 8.96
CA ALA A 173 12.07 -4.68 9.92
C ALA A 173 13.11 -3.65 9.46
N LEU A 174 12.72 -2.39 9.36
CA LEU A 174 13.60 -1.29 8.96
C LEU A 174 13.08 0.05 9.48
N LYS A 175 13.87 1.11 9.34
CA LYS A 175 13.45 2.46 9.74
C LYS A 175 12.45 3.03 8.76
N LEU A 176 11.46 3.79 9.25
CA LEU A 176 10.46 4.40 8.38
C LEU A 176 11.10 5.29 7.30
N CYS A 177 12.19 6.00 7.60
CA CYS A 177 12.95 6.76 6.61
C CYS A 177 13.45 5.89 5.44
N ASP A 178 13.92 4.67 5.71
CA ASP A 178 14.37 3.70 4.70
C ASP A 178 13.20 3.08 3.91
N ALA A 179 11.99 3.07 4.49
CA ALA A 179 10.77 2.63 3.82
C ALA A 179 10.21 3.64 2.80
N GLY A 180 10.77 4.85 2.71
CA GLY A 180 10.23 5.98 1.96
C GLY A 180 9.60 7.08 2.83
N GLY A 181 9.79 7.02 4.15
CA GLY A 181 9.33 8.02 5.11
C GLY A 181 7.81 8.05 5.26
N LEU A 182 7.27 9.22 5.62
CA LEU A 182 5.83 9.40 5.84
C LEU A 182 4.98 9.12 4.58
N ALA A 183 5.56 9.25 3.38
CA ALA A 183 4.87 8.97 2.12
C ALA A 183 4.59 7.46 1.92
N ALA A 184 5.28 6.59 2.66
CA ALA A 184 5.07 5.15 2.61
C ALA A 184 3.84 4.70 3.42
N LEU A 185 3.36 5.53 4.35
CA LEU A 185 2.17 5.26 5.16
C LEU A 185 0.91 5.63 4.35
N LYS A 186 -0.02 4.69 4.21
CA LYS A 186 -1.27 4.87 3.47
C LYS A 186 -2.47 5.12 4.38
N ALA A 187 -2.58 4.46 5.53
CA ALA A 187 -3.69 4.68 6.44
C ALA A 187 -3.51 5.97 7.25
N ALA A 188 -2.26 6.31 7.59
CA ALA A 188 -1.90 7.60 8.19
C ALA A 188 -1.80 8.77 7.19
N ALA A 189 -2.30 8.61 5.95
CA ALA A 189 -2.35 9.72 5.00
C ALA A 189 -3.17 10.86 5.62
N LEU A 190 -2.46 11.88 6.13
CA LEU A 190 -3.08 13.07 6.68
C LEU A 190 -4.04 13.64 5.62
N PRO A 191 -5.23 14.10 6.02
CA PRO A 191 -6.12 14.77 5.08
C PRO A 191 -5.31 15.84 4.35
N GLN A 192 -5.30 15.78 3.01
CA GLN A 192 -4.57 16.79 2.25
C GLN A 192 -5.10 18.15 2.66
N PRO A 193 -4.21 19.12 2.99
CA PRO A 193 -4.66 20.48 3.25
C PRO A 193 -5.51 20.92 2.05
N PRO A 194 -6.65 21.58 2.29
CA PRO A 194 -7.55 21.99 1.21
C PRO A 194 -6.73 22.76 0.18
N SER A 195 -6.89 22.40 -1.10
CA SER A 195 -6.19 23.11 -2.16
C SER A 195 -6.51 24.60 -2.06
N THR A 196 -5.49 25.44 -2.11
CA THR A 196 -5.59 26.91 -1.96
C THR A 196 -6.60 27.53 -2.93
N ALA A 197 -6.91 26.84 -4.04
CA ALA A 197 -7.96 27.21 -4.99
C ALA A 197 -9.38 27.31 -4.36
N ARG A 198 -9.66 26.61 -3.25
CA ARG A 198 -10.95 26.70 -2.53
C ARG A 198 -10.98 27.73 -1.41
N MET A 199 -9.83 28.25 -0.99
CA MET A 199 -9.80 29.29 0.05
C MET A 199 -10.04 30.69 -0.51
N GLN A 200 -9.72 30.93 -1.79
CA GLN A 200 -10.00 32.24 -2.43
C GLN A 200 -11.49 32.49 -2.64
N SER A 201 -12.30 31.45 -2.89
CA SER A 201 -13.76 31.60 -3.04
C SER A 201 -14.51 31.84 -1.72
N ALA A 202 -13.85 31.72 -0.57
CA ALA A 202 -14.46 31.92 0.75
C ALA A 202 -14.19 33.30 1.35
N ILE A 203 -13.39 34.14 0.67
CA ILE A 203 -13.02 35.49 1.12
C ILE A 203 -13.75 36.58 0.30
N GLU A 204 -14.46 36.21 -0.77
CA GLU A 204 -15.21 37.15 -1.62
C GLU A 204 -16.72 37.23 -1.27
N LEU A 205 -17.11 37.04 -0.01
CA LEU A 205 -18.46 37.32 0.50
C LEU A 205 -18.44 38.37 1.61
#